data_AF-A0A1S8XN82-F1
#
_entry.id   AF-A0A1S8XN82-F1
#
_cell.length_a   1.000
_cell.length_b   1.000
_cell.length_c   1.000
_cell.angle_alpha   90.00
_cell.angle_beta   90.00
_cell.angle_gamma   90.00
#
_symmetry.space_group_name_H-M   'P 1'
#
loop_
_entity.id
_entity.type
_entity.pdbx_description
1 polymer ?
#
loop_
_entity_poly.entity_id
_entity_poly.type
_entity_poly.pdbx_seq_one_letter_code
_entity_poly.pdbx_strand_id
1 'polypeptide(L)'
;MFVRQVSMAEGQRLQRITRTAKDPVKLRRAIVVLMSAQGQPAPDIAHLLKASEDYVRDVIHAFNERGLDALNPKRVRGRTETDR
;
A
#
# COMPACT_ATOMS: atom_id res chain seq x y z
N MET A 1 0.32 -1.06 -15.03
CA MET A 1 0.29 0.24 -14.33
C MET A 1 1.42 0.25 -13.31
N PHE A 2 2.11 1.38 -13.16
CA PHE A 2 3.13 1.57 -12.14
C PHE A 2 2.78 2.76 -11.24
N VAL A 3 3.43 2.80 -10.08
CA VAL A 3 3.46 4.01 -9.25
C VAL A 3 4.12 5.16 -10.00
N ARG A 4 3.63 6.39 -9.81
CA ARG A 4 4.25 7.63 -10.26
C ARG A 4 5.68 7.73 -9.73
N GLN A 5 6.47 8.67 -10.24
CA GLN A 5 7.79 8.90 -9.65
C GLN A 5 7.69 9.13 -8.13
N VAL A 6 8.50 8.35 -7.40
CA VAL A 6 8.60 8.40 -5.94
C VAL A 6 9.78 9.30 -5.60
N SER A 7 9.54 10.35 -4.83
CA SER A 7 10.62 11.23 -4.38
C SER A 7 11.56 10.51 -3.41
N MET A 8 12.79 11.01 -3.25
CA MET A 8 13.74 10.46 -2.28
C MET A 8 13.17 10.39 -0.85
N ALA A 9 12.41 11.41 -0.44
CA ALA A 9 11.77 11.46 0.87
C ALA A 9 10.68 10.38 1.03
N GLU A 10 9.85 10.20 0.00
CA GLU A 10 8.84 9.14 -0.03
C GLU A 10 9.48 7.75 -0.03
N GLY A 11 10.56 7.56 -0.80
CA GLY A 11 11.33 6.32 -0.85
C GLY A 11 11.92 5.95 0.52
N GLN A 12 12.56 6.89 1.20
CA GLN A 12 13.05 6.68 2.57
C GLN A 12 11.92 6.33 3.54
N ARG A 13 10.76 6.98 3.41
CA ARG A 13 9.60 6.69 4.26
C ARG A 13 9.03 5.30 3.99
N LEU A 14 8.92 4.88 2.73
CA LEU A 14 8.50 3.54 2.33
C LEU A 14 9.43 2.48 2.94
N GLN A 15 10.75 2.63 2.80
CA GLN A 15 11.73 1.71 3.39
C GLN A 15 11.63 1.66 4.92
N ARG A 16 11.37 2.78 5.58
CA ARG A 16 11.14 2.79 7.03
C ARG A 16 9.87 2.03 7.40
N ILE A 17 8.78 2.23 6.66
CA ILE A 17 7.50 1.55 6.89
C ILE A 17 7.66 0.03 6.70
N THR A 18 8.33 -0.43 5.64
CA THR A 18 8.53 -1.87 5.43
C THR A 18 9.33 -2.55 6.53
N ARG A 19 10.16 -1.81 7.27
CA ARG A 19 10.95 -2.31 8.41
C ARG A 19 10.26 -2.21 9.77
N THR A 20 9.28 -1.31 9.93
CA THR A 20 8.78 -0.92 11.28
C THR A 20 7.26 -0.98 11.44
N ALA A 21 6.50 -1.14 10.35
CA ALA A 21 5.05 -1.16 10.42
C ALA A 21 4.53 -2.37 11.20
N LYS A 22 3.76 -2.09 12.25
CA LYS A 22 3.02 -3.11 13.02
C LYS A 22 1.69 -3.49 12.36
N ASP A 23 1.10 -2.56 11.60
CA ASP A 23 -0.16 -2.79 10.89
C ASP A 23 0.10 -3.58 9.59
N PRO A 24 -0.49 -4.78 9.44
CA PRO A 24 -0.25 -5.63 8.28
C PRO A 24 -0.73 -5.01 6.96
N VAL A 25 -1.80 -4.21 6.98
CA VAL A 25 -2.34 -3.55 5.79
C VAL A 25 -1.35 -2.48 5.32
N LYS A 26 -0.87 -1.65 6.26
CA LYS A 26 0.12 -0.62 5.97
C LYS A 26 1.44 -1.19 5.47
N LEU A 27 1.90 -2.28 6.08
CA LEU A 27 3.09 -3.01 5.63
C LEU A 27 2.91 -3.51 4.19
N ARG A 28 1.81 -4.24 3.92
CA ARG A 28 1.56 -4.84 2.61
C ARG A 28 1.41 -3.80 1.52
N ARG A 29 0.72 -2.69 1.79
CA ARG A 29 0.61 -1.56 0.85
C ARG A 29 1.96 -0.91 0.55
N ALA A 30 2.81 -0.75 1.57
CA ALA A 30 4.14 -0.18 1.36
C ALA A 30 5.04 -1.09 0.50
N ILE A 31 4.93 -2.42 0.67
CA ILE A 31 5.66 -3.40 -0.16
C ILE A 31 5.22 -3.30 -1.62
N VAL A 32 3.90 -3.24 -1.88
CA VAL A 32 3.37 -3.06 -3.25
C VAL A 32 3.95 -1.82 -3.91
N VAL A 33 3.92 -0.67 -3.23
CA VAL A 33 4.44 0.59 -3.78
C VAL A 33 5.95 0.50 -4.03
N LEU A 34 6.71 -0.06 -3.09
CA LEU A 34 8.16 -0.20 -3.23
C LEU A 34 8.54 -1.08 -4.43
N MET A 35 7.89 -2.23 -4.59
CA MET A 35 8.15 -3.15 -5.70
C MET A 35 7.73 -2.54 -7.05
N SER A 36 6.58 -1.88 -7.09
CA SER A 36 6.13 -1.21 -8.31
C SER A 36 7.06 -0.04 -8.69
N ALA A 37 7.61 0.69 -7.72
CA ALA A 37 8.60 1.75 -7.96
C ALA A 37 9.94 1.20 -8.49
N GLN A 38 10.24 -0.07 -8.20
CA GLN A 38 11.39 -0.79 -8.75
C GLN A 38 11.11 -1.42 -10.13
N GLY A 39 9.93 -1.19 -10.70
CA GLY A 39 9.55 -1.69 -12.01
C GLY A 39 8.97 -3.10 -12.01
N GLN A 40 8.65 -3.68 -10.85
CA GLN A 40 7.93 -4.96 -10.83
C GLN A 40 6.47 -4.78 -11.28
N PRO A 41 5.98 -5.60 -12.22
CA PRO A 41 4.63 -5.47 -12.74
C PRO A 41 3.60 -6.01 -11.71
N ALA A 42 2.37 -5.51 -11.79
CA ALA A 42 1.31 -5.83 -10.84
C ALA A 42 1.00 -7.35 -10.70
N PRO A 43 0.98 -8.17 -11.78
CA PRO A 43 0.80 -9.62 -11.66
C PRO A 43 1.87 -10.29 -10.80
N ASP A 44 3.14 -9.91 -10.97
CA ASP A 44 4.26 -10.51 -10.23
C ASP A 44 4.19 -10.17 -8.75
N ILE A 45 3.87 -8.90 -8.43
CA ILE A 45 3.67 -8.45 -7.05
C ILE A 45 2.48 -9.19 -6.42
N ALA A 46 1.38 -9.34 -7.17
CA ALA A 46 0.19 -10.05 -6.69
C ALA A 46 0.51 -11.52 -6.39
N HIS A 47 1.27 -12.19 -7.27
CA HIS A 47 1.74 -13.56 -7.06
C HIS A 47 2.61 -13.66 -5.81
N LEU A 48 3.63 -12.81 -5.68
CA LEU A 48 4.57 -12.80 -4.56
C LEU A 48 3.85 -12.57 -3.22
N LEU A 49 2.90 -11.64 -3.20
CA LEU A 49 2.15 -11.30 -2.00
C LEU A 49 0.98 -12.24 -1.74
N LYS A 50 0.66 -13.20 -2.63
CA LYS A 50 -0.59 -14.00 -2.56
C LYS A 50 -1.83 -13.09 -2.42
N ALA A 51 -1.92 -12.08 -3.29
CA ALA A 51 -3.01 -11.12 -3.37
C ALA A 51 -3.67 -11.18 -4.75
N SER A 52 -4.82 -10.50 -4.92
CA SER A 52 -5.37 -10.26 -6.26
C SER A 52 -4.59 -9.16 -6.98
N GLU A 53 -4.54 -9.24 -8.31
CA GLU A 53 -3.93 -8.18 -9.12
C GLU A 53 -4.70 -6.86 -8.97
N ASP A 54 -6.02 -6.91 -8.85
CA ASP A 54 -6.86 -5.73 -8.64
C ASP A 54 -6.53 -5.01 -7.34
N TYR A 55 -6.26 -5.74 -6.25
CA TYR A 55 -5.78 -5.13 -5.01
C TYR A 55 -4.45 -4.38 -5.23
N VAL A 56 -3.52 -4.97 -5.99
CA VAL A 56 -2.23 -4.32 -6.28
C VAL A 56 -2.46 -3.05 -7.10
N ARG A 57 -3.30 -3.11 -8.14
CA ARG A 57 -3.67 -1.95 -8.95
C ARG A 57 -4.34 -0.86 -8.12
N ASP A 58 -5.27 -1.22 -7.24
CA ASP A 58 -5.94 -0.27 -6.33
C ASP A 58 -4.95 0.46 -5.42
N VAL A 59 -3.95 -0.26 -4.89
CA VAL A 59 -2.91 0.35 -4.06
C VAL A 59 -2.03 1.29 -4.87
N ILE A 60 -1.66 0.91 -6.09
CA ILE A 60 -0.89 1.77 -7.00
C ILE A 60 -1.68 3.03 -7.35
N HIS A 61 -2.96 2.89 -7.73
CA HIS A 61 -3.86 4.02 -7.98
C HIS A 61 -3.97 4.94 -6.76
N ALA A 62 -4.26 4.36 -5.59
CA ALA A 62 -4.38 5.11 -4.34
C ALA A 62 -3.12 5.90 -4.00
N PHE A 63 -1.93 5.30 -4.17
CA PHE A 63 -0.67 5.97 -3.93
C PHE A 63 -0.39 7.06 -4.96
N ASN A 64 -0.75 6.86 -6.22
CA ASN A 64 -0.57 7.88 -7.25
C ASN A 64 -1.42 9.12 -6.97
N GLU A 65 -2.62 8.95 -6.42
CA GLU A 65 -3.52 10.05 -6.03
C GLU A 65 -3.10 10.75 -4.73
N ARG A 66 -2.74 9.97 -3.69
CA ARG A 66 -2.61 10.48 -2.30
C ARG A 66 -1.21 10.36 -1.69
N GLY A 67 -0.27 9.76 -2.41
CA GLY A 67 1.07 9.46 -1.89
C GLY A 67 1.02 8.57 -0.64
N LEU A 68 1.87 8.90 0.34
CA LEU A 68 2.05 8.10 1.57
C LEU A 68 0.76 7.92 2.39
N ASP A 69 -0.22 8.81 2.27
CA ASP A 69 -1.49 8.72 3.00
C ASP A 69 -2.32 7.50 2.56
N ALA A 70 -2.13 7.03 1.32
CA ALA A 70 -2.76 5.83 0.79
C ALA A 70 -2.39 4.54 1.55
N LEU A 71 -1.26 4.55 2.26
CA LEU A 71 -0.75 3.38 2.97
C LEU A 71 -1.53 3.10 4.26
N ASN A 72 -2.24 4.10 4.80
CA ASN A 72 -2.96 3.92 6.05
C ASN A 72 -4.27 3.15 5.80
N PRO A 73 -4.63 2.18 6.66
CA PRO A 73 -5.94 1.55 6.58
C PRO A 73 -7.03 2.62 6.75
N LYS A 74 -8.10 2.51 5.98
CA LYS A 74 -9.29 3.35 6.21
C LYS A 74 -9.79 3.02 7.62
N ARG A 75 -9.90 4.02 8.48
CA ARG A 75 -10.44 3.86 9.84
C ARG A 75 -11.85 3.29 9.69
N VAL A 76 -12.05 2.02 10.05
CA VAL A 76 -13.39 1.45 10.16
C VAL A 76 -13.98 2.11 11.39
N ARG A 77 -14.82 3.14 11.19
CA ARG A 77 -15.64 3.71 12.26
C ARG A 77 -16.45 2.54 12.82
N GLY A 78 -16.21 2.21 14.09
CA GLY A 78 -16.77 1.03 14.74
C GLY A 78 -18.26 0.90 14.45
N ARG A 79 -18.73 -0.33 14.28
CA ARG A 79 -20.15 -0.66 14.49
C ARG A 79 -20.54 -0.05 15.84
N THR A 80 -21.40 0.95 15.80
CA THR A 80 -22.13 1.37 16.98
C THR A 80 -22.93 0.15 17.42
N GLU A 81 -22.53 -0.44 18.54
CA GLU A 81 -23.39 -1.35 19.30
C GLU A 81 -24.62 -0.52 19.67
N THR A 82 -25.69 -0.71 18.91
CA THR A 82 -26.99 -0.13 19.21
C THR A 82 -27.71 -1.18 20.04
N ASP A 83 -27.67 -0.94 21.35
CA ASP A 83 -28.78 -1.11 22.29
C ASP A 83 -29.70 -2.33 22.06
N ARG A 84 -29.55 -3.35 22.92
CA ARG A 84 -30.65 -4.15 23.49
C ARG A 84 -30.26 -4.69 24.85
#